data_AF-A0A7S4FAE0-F1
#
_entry.id   AF-A0A7S4FAE0-F1
#
_cell.length_a   1.000
_cell.length_b   1.000
_cell.length_c   1.000
_cell.angle_alpha   90.00
_cell.angle_beta   90.00
_cell.angle_gamma   90.00
#
_symmetry.space_group_name_H-M   'P 1'
#
loop_
_entity.id
_entity.type
_entity.pdbx_description
1 polymer ?
#
loop_
_entity_poly.entity_id
_entity_poly.type
_entity_poly.pdbx_seq_one_letter_code
_entity_poly.pdbx_strand_id
1 'polypeptide(L)'
;MAVARSLLWLRRPSACAAAAAVAAAAIGGYAAFSFSAQPLEGNRLDRWSLKWESGQTRWHLPHVHPSLAKYESLLLANEQHGDESKTSSVFFPLCGASRDLGYMALRGHHVVGAEGVGKAIDQLFQGFGEETAIARHLPGLKLRKAATDGPAGNVISLEVVEGDFLELSASRAAALGLPRFDAAFDRGSLVAIQPKDRPMYAAVLDGLMAPGGRILLVTVEHDPFPNGTLGPPFSLLPEDVRTLFPNYEVRQLQRVDNSEDFKARGLSELFEVTYLLTKPAVAYTKANAAPTRAERDAALIKDALAKGRIGVSLGGDGPIRAVGPPQVAGAQVRS
;
A
#
# COMPACT_ATOMS: atom_id res chain seq x y z
N MET A 1 20.23 -40.47 -64.59
CA MET A 1 19.71 -39.93 -65.87
C MET A 1 20.06 -38.46 -65.94
N ALA A 2 20.67 -38.00 -67.02
CA ALA A 2 20.93 -36.58 -67.25
C ALA A 2 19.68 -35.91 -67.86
N VAL A 3 19.57 -34.59 -67.72
CA VAL A 3 19.57 -33.61 -68.83
C VAL A 3 19.52 -32.21 -68.23
N ALA A 4 20.50 -31.39 -68.56
CA ALA A 4 20.46 -29.95 -68.30
C ALA A 4 19.75 -29.23 -69.46
N ARG A 5 19.06 -28.11 -69.16
CA ARG A 5 18.75 -27.09 -70.16
C ARG A 5 19.11 -25.71 -69.63
N SER A 6 20.20 -25.18 -70.17
CA SER A 6 20.58 -23.77 -70.05
C SER A 6 19.65 -22.88 -70.87
N LEU A 7 19.58 -21.60 -70.53
CA LEU A 7 19.69 -20.49 -71.48
C LEU A 7 19.97 -19.16 -70.74
N LEU A 8 21.14 -18.57 -71.02
CA LEU A 8 21.41 -17.13 -70.81
C LEU A 8 20.53 -16.34 -71.82
N TRP A 9 20.17 -15.06 -71.62
CA TRP A 9 21.02 -13.85 -71.60
C TRP A 9 20.22 -12.63 -71.04
N LEU A 10 20.72 -11.40 -70.84
CA LEU A 10 22.00 -10.78 -71.26
C LEU A 10 22.68 -9.90 -70.17
N ARG A 11 22.58 -8.56 -70.24
CA ARG A 11 23.35 -7.51 -69.52
C ARG A 11 22.50 -6.22 -69.47
N ARG A 12 22.34 -5.53 -68.32
CA ARG A 12 23.19 -4.46 -67.71
C ARG A 12 23.18 -3.12 -68.50
N PRO A 13 23.28 -1.91 -67.87
CA PRO A 13 24.26 -1.63 -66.79
C PRO A 13 23.93 -0.59 -65.67
N SER A 14 24.83 -0.54 -64.67
CA SER A 14 25.37 0.64 -63.93
C SER A 14 24.43 1.58 -63.11
N ALA A 15 24.85 2.17 -61.98
CA ALA A 15 26.04 2.00 -61.10
C ALA A 15 25.84 2.78 -59.77
N CYS A 16 26.85 2.73 -58.89
CA CYS A 16 27.02 3.48 -57.63
C CYS A 16 26.16 3.02 -56.43
N ALA A 17 26.70 2.84 -55.21
CA ALA A 17 28.11 2.80 -54.80
C ALA A 17 28.28 1.98 -53.48
N ALA A 18 29.51 1.52 -53.24
CA ALA A 18 30.15 1.05 -51.98
C ALA A 18 29.23 0.55 -50.83
N ALA A 19 29.29 -0.70 -50.36
CA ALA A 19 30.44 -1.34 -49.69
C ALA A 19 30.92 -0.56 -48.45
N ALA A 20 31.36 -1.13 -47.33
CA ALA A 20 31.32 -2.44 -46.70
C ALA A 20 32.12 -2.24 -45.39
N ALA A 21 31.69 -2.87 -44.30
CA ALA A 21 32.45 -3.20 -43.09
C ALA A 21 33.69 -2.35 -42.66
N VAL A 22 33.58 -1.69 -41.51
CA VAL A 22 34.68 -1.61 -40.52
C VAL A 22 34.09 -1.90 -39.13
N ALA A 23 34.72 -2.79 -38.37
CA ALA A 23 34.45 -3.01 -36.96
C ALA A 23 35.52 -2.30 -36.09
N ALA A 24 35.14 -1.95 -34.86
CA ALA A 24 35.96 -1.42 -33.76
C ALA A 24 36.57 -0.02 -33.91
N ALA A 25 36.02 0.95 -33.17
CA ALA A 25 36.72 1.70 -32.10
C ALA A 25 35.78 2.74 -31.43
N ALA A 26 36.17 3.21 -30.23
CA ALA A 26 35.44 4.15 -29.33
C ALA A 26 34.13 3.56 -28.75
N ILE A 27 34.03 3.16 -27.47
CA ILE A 27 34.60 3.73 -26.23
C ILE A 27 34.36 5.25 -26.17
N GLY A 28 33.17 5.62 -25.71
CA GLY A 28 32.77 7.02 -25.47
C GLY A 28 31.25 7.13 -25.45
N GLY A 29 30.63 7.13 -24.27
CA GLY A 29 29.18 7.27 -24.17
C GLY A 29 28.45 6.40 -23.14
N TYR A 30 29.15 5.65 -22.28
CA TYR A 30 28.56 5.25 -20.99
C TYR A 30 28.48 6.49 -20.07
N ALA A 31 27.65 7.46 -20.47
CA ALA A 31 27.04 8.38 -19.54
C ALA A 31 26.09 7.54 -18.69
N ALA A 32 26.63 6.92 -17.64
CA ALA A 32 25.82 6.51 -16.51
C ALA A 32 25.08 7.76 -16.04
N PHE A 33 23.80 7.88 -16.41
CA PHE A 33 22.86 8.74 -15.69
C PHE A 33 22.69 8.12 -14.30
N SER A 34 23.72 8.30 -13.48
CA SER A 34 23.61 8.22 -12.04
C SER A 34 22.62 9.30 -11.66
N PHE A 35 21.35 8.88 -11.52
CA PHE A 35 20.28 9.76 -11.08
C PHE A 35 20.64 10.19 -9.67
N SER A 36 21.27 11.37 -9.59
CA SER A 36 21.66 12.01 -8.34
C SER A 36 20.47 11.99 -7.39
N ALA A 37 20.71 11.62 -6.14
CA ALA A 37 19.71 11.59 -5.08
C ALA A 37 19.37 13.02 -4.61
N GLN A 38 19.06 13.92 -5.54
CA GLN A 38 18.47 15.20 -5.20
C GLN A 38 17.03 14.98 -4.72
N PRO A 39 16.58 15.69 -3.68
CA PRO A 39 15.17 15.74 -3.35
C PRO A 39 14.44 16.34 -4.55
N LEU A 40 13.49 15.59 -5.13
CA LEU A 40 12.60 16.16 -6.13
C LEU A 40 11.61 17.09 -5.42
N GLU A 41 11.93 18.39 -5.42
CA GLU A 41 10.93 19.45 -5.31
C GLU A 41 10.12 19.46 -6.62
N GLY A 42 9.10 18.61 -6.66
CA GLY A 42 8.29 18.32 -7.85
C GLY A 42 7.11 17.41 -7.50
N ASN A 43 6.31 17.03 -8.50
CA ASN A 43 5.18 16.15 -8.27
C ASN A 43 5.70 14.73 -7.98
N ARG A 44 5.17 14.09 -6.93
CA ARG A 44 5.58 12.74 -6.48
C ARG A 44 5.48 11.67 -7.59
N LEU A 45 4.62 11.90 -8.58
CA LEU A 45 4.37 10.98 -9.68
C LEU A 45 5.39 11.10 -10.83
N ASP A 46 6.07 12.23 -11.02
CA ASP A 46 6.89 12.52 -12.22
C ASP A 46 7.96 11.44 -12.49
N ARG A 47 8.65 10.99 -11.43
CA ARG A 47 9.66 9.91 -11.50
C ARG A 47 9.06 8.59 -11.95
N TRP A 48 7.81 8.30 -11.58
CA TRP A 48 7.13 7.06 -11.93
C TRP A 48 6.57 7.13 -13.35
N SER A 49 5.97 8.26 -13.74
CA SER A 49 5.55 8.55 -15.11
C SER A 49 6.70 8.35 -16.09
N LEU A 50 7.85 9.01 -15.86
CA LEU A 50 9.04 8.89 -16.72
C LEU A 50 9.53 7.43 -16.86
N LYS A 51 9.46 6.63 -15.79
CA LYS A 51 9.86 5.21 -15.85
C LYS A 51 8.88 4.36 -16.65
N TRP A 52 7.57 4.57 -16.51
CA TRP A 52 6.56 3.88 -17.33
C TRP A 52 6.63 4.32 -18.80
N GLU A 53 6.84 5.61 -19.06
CA GLU A 53 7.06 6.16 -20.40
C GLU A 53 8.25 5.49 -21.08
N SER A 54 9.41 5.45 -20.42
CA SER A 54 10.65 4.84 -20.91
C SER A 54 10.75 3.32 -20.76
N GLY A 55 9.69 2.63 -20.30
CA GLY A 55 9.66 1.17 -20.16
C GLY A 55 10.59 0.60 -19.08
N GLN A 56 11.07 1.42 -18.14
CA GLN A 56 12.01 1.02 -17.08
C GLN A 56 11.31 0.35 -15.89
N THR A 57 10.38 -0.57 -16.17
CA THR A 57 9.43 -1.16 -15.22
C THR A 57 9.91 -2.48 -14.60
N ARG A 58 11.21 -2.58 -14.28
CA ARG A 58 11.88 -3.83 -13.83
C ARG A 58 11.33 -4.49 -12.55
N TRP A 59 10.39 -3.86 -11.85
CA TRP A 59 9.68 -4.44 -10.70
C TRP A 59 8.44 -5.26 -11.10
N HIS A 60 7.94 -5.10 -12.33
CA HIS A 60 6.76 -5.78 -12.83
C HIS A 60 7.06 -7.27 -13.06
N LEU A 61 6.23 -8.15 -12.48
CA LEU A 61 6.33 -9.60 -12.66
C LEU A 61 5.35 -10.06 -13.75
N PRO A 62 5.76 -10.99 -14.63
CA PRO A 62 4.87 -11.59 -15.64
C PRO A 62 3.95 -12.66 -15.05
N HIS A 63 3.93 -12.84 -13.73
CA HIS A 63 3.15 -13.84 -13.00
C HIS A 63 2.67 -13.26 -11.67
N VAL A 64 1.69 -13.94 -11.06
CA VAL A 64 1.14 -13.63 -9.74
C VAL A 64 2.22 -13.82 -8.67
N HIS A 65 2.29 -12.91 -7.70
CA HIS A 65 3.31 -12.95 -6.68
C HIS A 65 3.25 -14.24 -5.85
N PRO A 66 4.36 -14.99 -5.68
CA PRO A 66 4.35 -16.25 -4.92
C PRO A 66 3.79 -16.08 -3.50
N SER A 67 4.11 -14.97 -2.83
CA SER A 67 3.58 -14.65 -1.50
C SER A 67 2.05 -14.51 -1.47
N LEU A 68 1.43 -13.89 -2.48
CA LEU A 68 -0.03 -13.77 -2.56
C LEU A 68 -0.65 -15.15 -2.75
N ALA A 69 -0.20 -15.91 -3.77
CA ALA A 69 -0.72 -17.24 -4.05
C ALA A 69 -0.53 -18.24 -2.88
N LYS A 70 0.51 -18.05 -2.06
CA LYS A 70 0.80 -18.90 -0.88
C LYS A 70 0.00 -18.52 0.37
N TYR A 71 -0.32 -17.23 0.55
CA TYR A 71 -0.94 -16.72 1.78
C TYR A 71 -2.32 -16.10 1.59
N GLU A 72 -2.93 -16.23 0.40
CA GLU A 72 -4.30 -15.81 0.08
C GLU A 72 -5.30 -16.24 1.17
N SER A 73 -5.31 -17.52 1.56
CA SER A 73 -6.21 -18.02 2.60
C SER A 73 -6.00 -17.34 3.96
N LEU A 74 -4.76 -17.03 4.36
CA LEU A 74 -4.46 -16.30 5.60
C LEU A 74 -4.84 -14.82 5.51
N LEU A 75 -4.70 -14.21 4.33
CA LEU A 75 -5.10 -12.83 4.05
C LEU A 75 -6.63 -12.69 4.14
N LEU A 76 -7.38 -13.64 3.59
CA LEU A 76 -8.85 -13.59 3.51
C LEU A 76 -9.59 -14.16 4.72
N ALA A 77 -8.94 -14.94 5.60
CA ALA A 77 -9.58 -15.62 6.74
C ALA A 77 -10.03 -14.68 7.89
N ASN A 78 -11.01 -13.82 7.62
CA ASN A 78 -11.60 -12.92 8.61
C ASN A 78 -12.52 -13.70 9.57
N GLU A 79 -12.20 -13.68 10.87
CA GLU A 79 -12.97 -14.35 11.93
C GLU A 79 -14.43 -13.89 12.02
N GLN A 80 -14.74 -12.68 11.56
CA GLN A 80 -16.12 -12.19 11.52
C GLN A 80 -16.97 -12.84 10.43
N HIS A 81 -16.38 -13.58 9.50
CA HIS A 81 -17.01 -14.06 8.27
C HIS A 81 -16.69 -15.56 8.09
N GLY A 82 -17.20 -16.40 9.01
CA GLY A 82 -17.00 -17.86 9.03
C GLY A 82 -17.67 -18.66 7.90
N ASP A 83 -17.69 -18.10 6.69
CA ASP A 83 -18.17 -18.68 5.44
C ASP A 83 -17.16 -18.35 4.34
N GLU A 84 -16.41 -19.36 3.90
CA GLU A 84 -15.36 -19.25 2.87
C GLU A 84 -15.92 -18.89 1.49
N SER A 85 -17.25 -18.93 1.28
CA SER A 85 -17.88 -18.58 0.00
C SER A 85 -18.09 -17.07 -0.22
N LYS A 86 -17.77 -16.22 0.77
CA LYS A 86 -18.08 -14.79 0.73
C LYS A 86 -17.04 -13.98 -0.06
N THR A 87 -17.51 -13.20 -1.03
CA THR A 87 -16.74 -12.13 -1.71
C THR A 87 -16.15 -11.13 -0.71
N SER A 88 -14.83 -11.21 -0.48
CA SER A 88 -14.05 -10.15 0.18
C SER A 88 -13.76 -8.97 -0.74
N SER A 89 -13.54 -7.80 -0.15
CA SER A 89 -13.02 -6.60 -0.80
C SER A 89 -11.49 -6.50 -0.60
N VAL A 90 -10.74 -6.39 -1.71
CA VAL A 90 -9.28 -6.51 -1.74
C VAL A 90 -8.64 -5.28 -2.41
N PHE A 91 -7.73 -4.63 -1.70
CA PHE A 91 -7.08 -3.39 -2.13
C PHE A 91 -5.60 -3.56 -2.53
N PHE A 92 -5.17 -2.81 -3.54
CA PHE A 92 -3.80 -2.84 -4.08
C PHE A 92 -3.23 -1.41 -4.20
N PRO A 93 -2.49 -0.90 -3.19
CA PRO A 93 -1.85 0.42 -3.26
C PRO A 93 -0.68 0.42 -4.27
N LEU A 94 -0.54 1.45 -5.09
CA LEU A 94 0.46 1.59 -6.17
C LEU A 94 0.51 0.32 -7.05
N CYS A 95 -0.66 -0.11 -7.55
CA CYS A 95 -0.82 -1.42 -8.18
C CYS A 95 -0.03 -1.61 -9.49
N GLY A 96 0.36 -0.52 -10.16
CA GLY A 96 0.89 -0.54 -11.51
C GLY A 96 0.02 -1.38 -12.43
N ALA A 97 0.67 -2.26 -13.20
CA ALA A 97 0.01 -3.26 -14.03
C ALA A 97 -0.01 -4.67 -13.42
N SER A 98 -0.08 -4.84 -12.08
CA SER A 98 0.11 -6.17 -11.49
C SER A 98 -0.98 -7.19 -11.86
N ARG A 99 -0.53 -8.40 -12.23
CA ARG A 99 -1.40 -9.55 -12.51
C ARG A 99 -2.14 -10.08 -11.28
N ASP A 100 -1.68 -9.70 -10.09
CA ASP A 100 -2.31 -10.03 -8.81
C ASP A 100 -3.77 -9.54 -8.73
N LEU A 101 -4.08 -8.38 -9.34
CA LEU A 101 -5.43 -7.81 -9.32
C LEU A 101 -6.40 -8.69 -10.11
N GLY A 102 -6.00 -9.09 -11.33
CA GLY A 102 -6.77 -10.02 -12.15
C GLY A 102 -6.93 -11.40 -11.48
N TYR A 103 -5.89 -11.89 -10.80
CA TYR A 103 -5.92 -13.17 -10.08
C TYR A 103 -6.96 -13.23 -8.95
N MET A 104 -7.09 -12.14 -8.17
CA MET A 104 -8.11 -12.03 -7.13
C MET A 104 -9.50 -11.77 -7.73
N ALA A 105 -9.61 -10.94 -8.78
CA ALA A 105 -10.88 -10.66 -9.42
C ALA A 105 -11.49 -11.92 -10.05
N LEU A 106 -10.68 -12.73 -10.73
CA LEU A 106 -11.10 -14.01 -11.33
C LEU A 106 -11.57 -15.06 -10.30
N ARG A 107 -11.29 -14.86 -9.00
CA ARG A 107 -11.82 -15.67 -7.89
C ARG A 107 -13.13 -15.15 -7.30
N GLY A 108 -13.68 -14.07 -7.84
CA GLY A 108 -14.94 -13.47 -7.37
C GLY A 108 -14.79 -12.47 -6.21
N HIS A 109 -13.57 -11.97 -5.97
CA HIS A 109 -13.32 -10.88 -5.02
C HIS A 109 -13.60 -9.50 -5.64
N HIS A 110 -14.03 -8.54 -4.83
CA HIS A 110 -14.12 -7.14 -5.26
C HIS A 110 -12.74 -6.50 -5.19
N VAL A 111 -12.13 -6.25 -6.35
CA VAL A 111 -10.74 -5.78 -6.45
C VAL A 111 -10.66 -4.31 -6.81
N VAL A 112 -9.91 -3.55 -6.02
CA VAL A 112 -9.64 -2.13 -6.26
C VAL A 112 -8.14 -1.84 -6.15
N GLY A 113 -7.55 -1.27 -7.20
CA GLY A 113 -6.21 -0.71 -7.19
C GLY A 113 -6.18 0.80 -6.94
N ALA A 114 -5.00 1.33 -6.63
CA ALA A 114 -4.70 2.76 -6.75
C ALA A 114 -3.36 2.93 -7.47
N GLU A 115 -3.28 3.80 -8.47
CA GLU A 115 -2.09 4.00 -9.30
C GLU A 115 -2.03 5.43 -9.82
N GLY A 116 -0.87 6.09 -9.77
CA GLY A 116 -0.73 7.47 -10.20
C GLY A 116 -0.48 7.66 -11.69
N VAL A 117 -0.03 6.61 -12.39
CA VAL A 117 0.40 6.68 -13.78
C VAL A 117 -0.60 5.99 -14.70
N GLY A 118 -1.41 6.76 -15.43
CA GLY A 118 -2.43 6.23 -16.35
C GLY A 118 -1.93 5.15 -17.31
N LYS A 119 -0.72 5.29 -17.86
CA LYS A 119 -0.08 4.27 -18.74
C LYS A 119 0.06 2.88 -18.08
N ALA A 120 0.23 2.82 -16.77
CA ALA A 120 0.29 1.56 -16.03
C ALA A 120 -1.09 0.89 -15.92
N ILE A 121 -2.14 1.71 -15.76
CA ILE A 121 -3.54 1.27 -15.72
C ILE A 121 -3.98 0.81 -17.10
N ASP A 122 -3.59 1.52 -18.16
CA ASP A 122 -3.86 1.12 -19.55
C ASP A 122 -3.26 -0.27 -19.84
N GLN A 123 -2.01 -0.51 -19.40
CA GLN A 123 -1.35 -1.82 -19.52
C GLN A 123 -2.02 -2.89 -18.64
N LEU A 124 -2.51 -2.55 -17.44
CA LEU A 124 -3.27 -3.47 -16.60
C LEU A 124 -4.54 -3.94 -17.32
N PHE A 125 -5.30 -2.99 -17.85
CA PHE A 125 -6.59 -3.25 -18.48
C PHE A 125 -6.42 -4.04 -19.77
N GLN A 126 -5.45 -3.68 -20.61
CA GLN A 126 -5.07 -4.48 -21.79
C GLN A 126 -4.73 -5.95 -21.45
N GLY A 127 -4.20 -6.20 -20.25
CA GLY A 127 -3.90 -7.55 -19.75
C GLY A 127 -5.07 -8.27 -19.05
N PHE A 128 -6.24 -7.65 -18.90
CA PHE A 128 -7.37 -8.16 -18.12
C PHE A 128 -8.70 -8.18 -18.89
N GLY A 129 -9.07 -7.07 -19.55
CA GLY A 129 -10.38 -6.91 -20.20
C GLY A 129 -10.66 -5.48 -20.66
N GLU A 130 -11.84 -5.27 -21.23
CA GLU A 130 -12.22 -3.99 -21.84
C GLU A 130 -12.50 -2.90 -20.80
N GLU A 131 -12.04 -1.68 -21.05
CA GLU A 131 -12.35 -0.53 -20.18
C GLU A 131 -13.82 -0.12 -20.32
N THR A 132 -14.50 -0.01 -19.18
CA THR A 132 -15.90 0.37 -19.08
C THR A 132 -16.05 1.86 -18.80
N ALA A 133 -17.13 2.46 -19.29
CA ALA A 133 -17.42 3.88 -19.05
C ALA A 133 -17.80 4.13 -17.58
N ILE A 134 -16.81 4.47 -16.74
CA ILE A 134 -17.03 5.00 -15.39
C ILE A 134 -17.03 6.54 -15.38
N ALA A 135 -17.93 7.10 -14.58
CA ALA A 135 -18.19 8.53 -14.46
C ALA A 135 -17.98 9.09 -13.04
N ARG A 136 -17.08 8.50 -12.23
CA ARG A 136 -16.78 8.97 -10.86
C ARG A 136 -15.39 9.60 -10.78
N HIS A 137 -15.36 10.92 -10.67
CA HIS A 137 -14.15 11.73 -10.55
C HIS A 137 -14.22 12.64 -9.32
N LEU A 138 -13.06 12.89 -8.70
CA LEU A 138 -12.81 13.95 -7.72
C LEU A 138 -11.62 14.79 -8.23
N PRO A 139 -11.37 16.00 -7.70
CA PRO A 139 -10.20 16.80 -8.10
C PRO A 139 -8.89 16.02 -7.90
N GLY A 140 -8.21 15.63 -8.98
CA GLY A 140 -6.97 14.84 -8.91
C GLY A 140 -7.12 13.32 -8.69
N LEU A 141 -8.34 12.76 -8.64
CA LEU A 141 -8.58 11.32 -8.56
C LEU A 141 -9.68 10.88 -9.54
N LYS A 142 -9.44 9.83 -10.33
CA LYS A 142 -10.41 9.27 -11.29
C LYS A 142 -10.60 7.77 -11.03
N LEU A 143 -11.84 7.32 -10.82
CA LEU A 143 -12.14 5.89 -10.79
C LEU A 143 -12.23 5.36 -12.23
N ARG A 144 -11.51 4.28 -12.52
CA ARG A 144 -11.52 3.53 -13.79
C ARG A 144 -11.90 2.08 -13.51
N LYS A 145 -12.39 1.36 -14.52
CA LYS A 145 -12.79 -0.05 -14.38
C LYS A 145 -12.68 -0.79 -15.70
N ALA A 146 -12.08 -1.96 -15.65
CA ALA A 146 -12.12 -2.93 -16.74
C ALA A 146 -13.04 -4.11 -16.37
N ALA A 147 -13.62 -4.74 -17.38
CA ALA A 147 -14.46 -5.92 -17.24
C ALA A 147 -14.09 -6.99 -18.27
N THR A 148 -14.28 -8.26 -17.90
CA THR A 148 -13.96 -9.43 -18.72
C THR A 148 -14.94 -10.56 -18.41
N ASP A 149 -15.04 -11.54 -19.31
CA ASP A 149 -15.89 -12.71 -19.10
C ASP A 149 -15.20 -13.69 -18.14
N GLY A 150 -15.91 -14.06 -17.07
CA GLY A 150 -15.48 -15.03 -16.08
C GLY A 150 -15.69 -16.48 -16.53
N PRO A 151 -14.97 -17.44 -15.91
CA PRO A 151 -15.03 -18.84 -16.29
C PRO A 151 -16.40 -19.50 -16.08
N ALA A 152 -17.28 -18.89 -15.29
CA ALA A 152 -18.67 -19.34 -15.08
C ALA A 152 -19.70 -18.54 -15.92
N GLY A 153 -19.26 -17.76 -16.91
CA GLY A 153 -20.14 -16.90 -17.73
C GLY A 153 -20.64 -15.65 -17.00
N ASN A 154 -20.09 -15.35 -15.83
CA ASN A 154 -20.35 -14.13 -15.06
C ASN A 154 -19.39 -13.01 -15.50
N VAL A 155 -19.84 -11.76 -15.52
CA VAL A 155 -18.93 -10.63 -15.75
C VAL A 155 -18.04 -10.43 -14.52
N ILE A 156 -16.73 -10.38 -14.72
CA ILE A 156 -15.73 -10.12 -13.69
C ILE A 156 -15.10 -8.76 -13.97
N SER A 157 -14.88 -7.97 -12.92
CA SER A 157 -14.34 -6.62 -13.08
C SER A 157 -13.38 -6.24 -11.96
N LEU A 158 -12.41 -5.40 -12.30
CA LEU A 158 -11.53 -4.72 -11.34
C LEU A 158 -11.63 -3.21 -11.54
N GLU A 159 -11.47 -2.46 -10.45
CA GLU A 159 -11.50 -1.01 -10.44
C GLU A 159 -10.12 -0.46 -10.08
N VAL A 160 -9.75 0.72 -10.56
CA VAL A 160 -8.51 1.41 -10.19
C VAL A 160 -8.78 2.89 -9.98
N VAL A 161 -8.31 3.44 -8.86
CA VAL A 161 -8.25 4.89 -8.66
C VAL A 161 -6.97 5.42 -9.30
N GLU A 162 -7.12 6.15 -10.40
CA GLU A 162 -6.04 6.91 -11.05
C GLU A 162 -5.77 8.20 -10.27
N GLY A 163 -4.53 8.38 -9.80
CA GLY A 163 -4.04 9.59 -9.12
C GLY A 163 -3.09 9.29 -7.95
N ASP A 164 -2.65 10.32 -7.22
CA ASP A 164 -1.73 10.15 -6.09
C ASP A 164 -2.41 9.37 -4.95
N PHE A 165 -1.90 8.18 -4.63
CA PHE A 165 -2.41 7.35 -3.54
C PHE A 165 -2.43 8.08 -2.20
N LEU A 166 -1.47 8.98 -1.92
CA LEU A 166 -1.45 9.72 -0.67
C LEU A 166 -2.65 10.69 -0.54
N GLU A 167 -3.31 11.02 -1.65
CA GLU A 167 -4.56 11.78 -1.66
C GLU A 167 -5.82 10.94 -1.49
N LEU A 168 -5.75 9.61 -1.57
CA LEU A 168 -6.89 8.68 -1.48
C LEU A 168 -7.34 8.43 -0.03
N SER A 169 -7.64 9.51 0.70
CA SER A 169 -8.18 9.39 2.07
C SER A 169 -9.47 8.58 2.12
N ALA A 170 -9.77 7.98 3.27
CA ALA A 170 -10.98 7.17 3.47
C ALA A 170 -12.29 7.89 3.07
N SER A 171 -12.37 9.20 3.29
CA SER A 171 -13.54 10.00 2.88
C SER A 171 -13.60 10.22 1.37
N ARG A 172 -12.46 10.33 0.69
CA ARG A 172 -12.39 10.44 -0.79
C ARG A 172 -12.67 9.10 -1.46
N ALA A 173 -12.20 7.99 -0.90
CA ALA A 173 -12.59 6.65 -1.34
C ALA A 173 -14.11 6.42 -1.19
N ALA A 174 -14.70 6.79 -0.04
CA ALA A 174 -16.14 6.72 0.16
C ALA A 174 -16.92 7.64 -0.79
N ALA A 175 -16.39 8.83 -1.14
CA ALA A 175 -17.00 9.73 -2.13
C ALA A 175 -16.90 9.21 -3.57
N LEU A 176 -15.89 8.38 -3.89
CA LEU A 176 -15.86 7.56 -5.11
C LEU A 176 -16.78 6.33 -5.02
N GLY A 177 -17.44 6.12 -3.88
CA GLY A 177 -18.35 5.00 -3.61
C GLY A 177 -17.64 3.66 -3.44
N LEU A 178 -16.39 3.67 -2.98
CA LEU A 178 -15.62 2.48 -2.62
C LEU A 178 -15.91 2.08 -1.16
N PRO A 179 -15.87 0.78 -0.83
CA PRO A 179 -16.02 0.31 0.54
C PRO A 179 -14.73 0.55 1.35
N ARG A 180 -14.77 0.18 2.64
CA ARG A 180 -13.54 -0.22 3.35
C ARG A 180 -13.17 -1.64 2.96
N PHE A 181 -11.88 -1.95 2.99
CA PHE A 181 -11.35 -3.22 2.47
C PHE A 181 -11.11 -4.26 3.56
N ASP A 182 -11.52 -5.49 3.30
CA ASP A 182 -11.25 -6.66 4.15
C ASP A 182 -9.78 -7.07 4.08
N ALA A 183 -9.18 -6.93 2.88
CA ALA A 183 -7.81 -7.33 2.60
C ALA A 183 -7.07 -6.24 1.80
N ALA A 184 -5.75 -6.19 1.96
CA ALA A 184 -4.87 -5.48 1.03
C ALA A 184 -3.60 -6.27 0.73
N PHE A 185 -3.08 -6.15 -0.50
CA PHE A 185 -1.78 -6.69 -0.88
C PHE A 185 -0.82 -5.55 -1.23
N ASP A 186 0.12 -5.29 -0.32
CA ASP A 186 1.14 -4.25 -0.45
C ASP A 186 2.45 -4.91 -0.88
N ARG A 187 2.76 -4.84 -2.18
CA ARG A 187 4.00 -5.37 -2.76
C ARG A 187 4.55 -4.37 -3.75
N GLY A 188 5.79 -3.93 -3.53
CA GLY A 188 6.40 -2.89 -4.35
C GLY A 188 5.81 -1.49 -4.11
N SER A 189 4.97 -1.32 -3.08
CA SER A 189 4.23 -0.10 -2.81
C SER A 189 4.79 0.69 -1.63
N LEU A 190 4.70 0.22 -0.39
CA LEU A 190 5.33 0.91 0.76
C LEU A 190 6.85 1.08 0.58
N VAL A 191 7.51 0.06 0.01
CA VAL A 191 8.95 0.11 -0.34
C VAL A 191 9.27 1.11 -1.46
N ALA A 192 8.29 1.61 -2.21
CA ALA A 192 8.48 2.63 -3.24
C ALA A 192 8.31 4.07 -2.69
N ILE A 193 7.70 4.23 -1.51
CA ILE A 193 7.43 5.51 -0.87
C ILE A 193 8.69 6.08 -0.21
N GLN A 194 8.91 7.38 -0.45
CA GLN A 194 9.99 8.16 0.17
C GLN A 194 9.84 8.13 1.71
N PRO A 195 10.92 7.95 2.49
CA PRO A 195 10.84 7.80 3.94
C PRO A 195 9.97 8.85 4.66
N LYS A 196 10.05 10.12 4.25
CA LYS A 196 9.27 11.23 4.81
C LYS A 196 7.75 11.09 4.63
N ASP A 197 7.30 10.41 3.58
CA ASP A 197 5.90 10.29 3.18
C ASP A 197 5.25 8.99 3.71
N ARG A 198 6.05 8.05 4.28
CA ARG A 198 5.55 6.76 4.80
C ARG A 198 4.52 6.88 5.93
N PRO A 199 4.61 7.84 6.89
CA PRO A 199 3.56 8.01 7.89
C PRO A 199 2.21 8.37 7.27
N MET A 200 2.22 9.16 6.18
CA MET A 200 1.01 9.52 5.43
C MET A 200 0.47 8.30 4.66
N TYR A 201 1.36 7.53 4.01
CA TYR A 201 0.99 6.27 3.35
C TYR A 201 0.29 5.30 4.31
N ALA A 202 0.88 5.04 5.48
CA ALA A 202 0.34 4.12 6.47
C ALA A 202 -1.01 4.60 7.02
N ALA A 203 -1.17 5.92 7.25
CA ALA A 203 -2.44 6.51 7.67
C ALA A 203 -3.53 6.43 6.59
N VAL A 204 -3.19 6.57 5.30
CA VAL A 204 -4.13 6.37 4.20
C VAL A 204 -4.55 4.90 4.13
N LEU A 205 -3.60 3.96 4.11
CA LEU A 205 -3.89 2.53 4.03
C LEU A 205 -4.73 2.06 5.24
N ASP A 206 -4.38 2.47 6.47
CA ASP A 206 -5.22 2.20 7.66
C ASP A 206 -6.63 2.78 7.50
N GLY A 207 -6.73 4.00 6.99
CA GLY A 207 -8.00 4.67 6.70
C GLY A 207 -8.91 3.86 5.77
N LEU A 208 -8.33 3.15 4.79
CA LEU A 208 -9.04 2.31 3.82
C LEU A 208 -9.41 0.92 4.37
N MET A 209 -8.63 0.36 5.31
CA MET A 209 -8.92 -0.96 5.89
C MET A 209 -10.17 -0.98 6.79
N ALA A 210 -10.95 -2.06 6.68
CA ALA A 210 -12.06 -2.39 7.58
C ALA A 210 -11.52 -2.87 8.96
N PRO A 211 -12.26 -2.71 10.07
CA PRO A 211 -11.93 -3.36 11.34
C PRO A 211 -11.82 -4.88 11.15
N GLY A 212 -10.79 -5.51 11.72
CA GLY A 212 -10.50 -6.93 11.48
C GLY A 212 -9.78 -7.23 10.15
N GLY A 213 -9.71 -6.25 9.25
CA GLY A 213 -9.09 -6.40 7.93
C GLY A 213 -7.57 -6.63 8.00
N ARG A 214 -7.03 -7.28 6.97
CA ARG A 214 -5.65 -7.76 6.94
C ARG A 214 -4.84 -7.19 5.77
N ILE A 215 -3.56 -6.95 5.99
CA ILE A 215 -2.63 -6.52 4.95
C ILE A 215 -1.55 -7.60 4.81
N LEU A 216 -1.39 -8.15 3.61
CA LEU A 216 -0.24 -8.96 3.25
C LEU A 216 0.82 -8.02 2.66
N LEU A 217 1.83 -7.70 3.45
CA LEU A 217 2.88 -6.72 3.15
C LEU A 217 4.16 -7.46 2.73
N VAL A 218 4.73 -7.08 1.58
CA VAL A 218 6.00 -7.57 1.06
C VAL A 218 7.02 -6.43 1.08
N THR A 219 7.98 -6.50 2.01
CA THR A 219 9.13 -5.59 2.08
C THR A 219 10.39 -6.23 1.50
N VAL A 220 11.46 -5.43 1.39
CA VAL A 220 12.81 -5.91 1.12
C VAL A 220 13.77 -5.44 2.21
N GLU A 221 14.82 -6.20 2.43
CA GLU A 221 15.99 -5.85 3.25
C GLU A 221 17.23 -5.92 2.37
N HIS A 222 17.98 -4.82 2.26
CA HIS A 222 19.24 -4.77 1.50
C HIS A 222 20.12 -3.60 1.97
N ASP A 223 21.41 -3.70 1.66
CA ASP A 223 22.40 -2.62 1.77
C ASP A 223 22.16 -1.49 0.76
N PRO A 224 22.78 -0.30 0.91
CA PRO A 224 22.76 0.74 -0.11
C PRO A 224 23.18 0.23 -1.49
N PHE A 225 22.50 0.68 -2.54
CA PHE A 225 22.89 0.36 -3.92
C PHE A 225 24.31 0.89 -4.24
N PRO A 226 25.06 0.31 -5.20
CA PRO A 226 26.43 0.73 -5.52
C PRO A 226 26.63 2.21 -5.86
N ASN A 227 25.57 2.92 -6.26
CA ASN A 227 25.58 4.35 -6.52
C ASN A 227 25.30 5.22 -5.27
N GLY A 228 25.30 4.63 -4.07
CA GLY A 228 24.99 5.29 -2.80
C GLY A 228 23.49 5.55 -2.56
N THR A 229 22.59 5.13 -3.45
CA THR A 229 21.15 5.33 -3.25
C THR A 229 20.55 4.26 -2.33
N LEU A 230 19.56 4.64 -1.53
CA LEU A 230 18.86 3.72 -0.61
C LEU A 230 17.61 3.08 -1.23
N GLY A 231 17.21 3.50 -2.44
CA GLY A 231 15.99 3.03 -3.10
C GLY A 231 15.42 3.99 -4.15
N PRO A 232 14.20 3.74 -4.66
CA PRO A 232 13.34 2.58 -4.40
C PRO A 232 13.79 1.31 -5.18
N PRO A 233 13.45 0.09 -4.70
CA PRO A 233 12.79 -0.16 -3.43
C PRO A 233 13.72 0.24 -2.27
N PHE A 234 13.13 0.70 -1.18
CA PHE A 234 13.86 1.03 0.04
C PHE A 234 13.78 -0.14 1.02
N SER A 235 14.88 -0.40 1.71
CA SER A 235 14.95 -1.34 2.83
C SER A 235 13.95 -0.94 3.94
N LEU A 236 13.27 -1.94 4.51
CA LEU A 236 12.30 -1.81 5.61
C LEU A 236 12.41 -3.02 6.54
N LEU A 237 12.82 -2.76 7.79
CA LEU A 237 13.00 -3.74 8.85
C LEU A 237 11.70 -3.99 9.63
N PRO A 238 11.60 -5.08 10.41
CA PRO A 238 10.42 -5.38 11.23
C PRO A 238 9.96 -4.22 12.13
N GLU A 239 10.90 -3.46 12.69
CA GLU A 239 10.61 -2.32 13.56
C GLU A 239 10.06 -1.11 12.81
N ASP A 240 10.43 -0.90 11.54
CA ASP A 240 9.83 0.13 10.69
C ASP A 240 8.35 -0.19 10.45
N VAL A 241 8.03 -1.46 10.17
CA VAL A 241 6.66 -1.94 9.96
C VAL A 241 5.82 -1.75 11.22
N ARG A 242 6.33 -2.12 12.40
CA ARG A 242 5.66 -1.87 13.69
C ARG A 242 5.46 -0.38 13.97
N THR A 243 6.42 0.46 13.62
CA THR A 243 6.36 1.92 13.83
C THR A 243 5.32 2.57 12.92
N LEU A 244 5.19 2.10 11.67
CA LEU A 244 4.22 2.61 10.70
C LEU A 244 2.79 2.11 10.97
N PHE A 245 2.63 0.88 11.48
CA PHE A 245 1.34 0.27 11.76
C PHE A 245 1.18 -0.11 13.25
N PRO A 246 1.29 0.86 14.19
CA PRO A 246 1.39 0.60 15.63
C PRO A 246 0.14 -0.01 16.26
N ASN A 247 -1.01 0.04 15.56
CA ASN A 247 -2.26 -0.55 16.01
C ASN A 247 -2.50 -1.96 15.45
N TYR A 248 -1.62 -2.49 14.59
CA TYR A 248 -1.80 -3.79 13.95
C TYR A 248 -1.00 -4.88 14.69
N GLU A 249 -1.53 -6.10 14.70
CA GLU A 249 -0.72 -7.28 15.00
C GLU A 249 0.18 -7.56 13.78
N VAL A 250 1.49 -7.45 13.94
CA VAL A 250 2.48 -7.70 12.87
C VAL A 250 3.09 -9.09 13.02
N ARG A 251 2.80 -10.00 12.08
CA ARG A 251 3.34 -11.36 12.04
C ARG A 251 4.16 -11.60 10.77
N GLN A 252 5.47 -11.82 10.90
CA GLN A 252 6.31 -12.27 9.78
C GLN A 252 5.90 -13.69 9.36
N LEU A 253 5.64 -13.89 8.08
CA LEU A 253 5.25 -15.19 7.49
C LEU A 253 6.42 -15.91 6.82
N GLN A 254 7.32 -15.17 6.17
CA GLN A 254 8.54 -15.68 5.55
C GLN A 254 9.58 -14.57 5.36
N ARG A 255 10.84 -14.98 5.26
CA ARG A 255 11.99 -14.18 4.80
C ARG A 255 12.74 -15.06 3.80
N VAL A 256 12.84 -14.61 2.56
CA VAL A 256 13.42 -15.36 1.43
C VAL A 256 14.66 -14.62 0.96
N ASP A 257 15.75 -15.36 0.76
CA ASP A 257 16.97 -14.83 0.14
C ASP A 257 16.79 -14.80 -1.39
N ASN A 258 16.80 -13.59 -1.96
CA ASN A 258 16.72 -13.36 -3.40
C ASN A 258 18.03 -12.74 -3.94
N SER A 259 19.14 -12.84 -3.22
CA SER A 259 20.38 -12.12 -3.52
C SER A 259 20.93 -12.41 -4.92
N GLU A 260 20.83 -13.66 -5.40
CA GLU A 260 21.25 -14.07 -6.75
C GLU A 260 20.59 -13.24 -7.86
N ASP A 261 19.27 -13.02 -7.79
CA ASP A 261 18.50 -12.25 -8.78
C ASP A 261 18.89 -10.76 -8.80
N PHE A 262 19.52 -10.27 -7.72
CA PHE A 262 19.86 -8.87 -7.51
C PHE A 262 21.38 -8.58 -7.60
N LYS A 263 22.23 -9.60 -7.79
CA LYS A 263 23.65 -9.43 -8.15
C LYS A 263 23.83 -8.57 -9.40
N ALA A 264 22.95 -8.70 -10.40
CA ALA A 264 22.94 -7.86 -11.60
C ALA A 264 22.63 -6.37 -11.34
N ARG A 265 22.17 -6.03 -10.12
CA ARG A 265 21.98 -4.67 -9.61
C ARG A 265 23.09 -4.24 -8.64
N GLY A 266 24.10 -5.08 -8.45
CA GLY A 266 25.25 -4.86 -7.58
C GLY A 266 24.96 -4.91 -6.08
N LEU A 267 23.84 -5.52 -5.67
CA LEU A 267 23.63 -5.85 -4.26
C LEU A 267 24.37 -7.15 -3.91
N SER A 268 25.03 -7.15 -2.76
CA SER A 268 25.61 -8.34 -2.11
C SER A 268 24.51 -9.24 -1.54
N GLU A 269 23.55 -8.63 -0.84
CA GLU A 269 22.41 -9.29 -0.23
C GLU A 269 21.10 -8.57 -0.57
N LEU A 270 20.05 -9.33 -0.83
CA LEU A 270 18.67 -8.86 -0.79
C LEU A 270 17.74 -9.95 -0.29
N PHE A 271 17.02 -9.66 0.79
CA PHE A 271 15.97 -10.53 1.31
C PHE A 271 14.60 -9.92 1.02
N GLU A 272 13.65 -10.74 0.60
CA GLU A 272 12.24 -10.37 0.55
C GLU A 272 11.53 -10.90 1.80
N VAL A 273 10.80 -10.02 2.50
CA VAL A 273 10.13 -10.37 3.75
C VAL A 273 8.64 -10.15 3.61
N THR A 274 7.85 -11.18 3.92
CA THR A 274 6.39 -11.11 3.88
C THR A 274 5.84 -11.09 5.29
N TYR A 275 4.99 -10.12 5.59
CA TYR A 275 4.27 -9.97 6.85
C TYR A 275 2.75 -10.04 6.63
N LEU A 276 2.03 -10.58 7.61
CA LEU A 276 0.60 -10.36 7.78
C LEU A 276 0.42 -9.32 8.88
N LEU A 277 -0.29 -8.24 8.56
CA LEU A 277 -0.70 -7.22 9.51
C LEU A 277 -2.21 -7.36 9.72
N THR A 278 -2.65 -7.61 10.96
CA THR A 278 -4.08 -7.71 11.28
C THR A 278 -4.56 -6.46 12.01
N LYS A 279 -5.57 -5.77 11.46
CA LYS A 279 -6.22 -4.64 12.13
C LYS A 279 -7.14 -5.15 13.24
N PRO A 280 -7.17 -4.51 14.43
CA PRO A 280 -8.10 -4.91 15.48
C PRO A 280 -9.56 -4.91 15.00
N ALA A 281 -10.28 -5.98 15.33
CA ALA A 281 -11.70 -6.15 15.00
C ALA A 281 -12.61 -5.12 15.70
N VAL A 282 -12.19 -4.63 16.86
CA VAL A 282 -12.82 -3.52 17.57
C VAL A 282 -12.06 -2.24 17.24
N ALA A 283 -12.73 -1.27 16.62
CA ALA A 283 -12.16 0.05 16.42
C ALA A 283 -11.90 0.71 17.78
N TYR A 284 -10.64 0.73 18.22
CA TYR A 284 -10.23 1.29 19.50
C TYR A 284 -10.24 2.83 19.45
N THR A 285 -11.43 3.42 19.38
CA THR A 285 -11.58 4.86 19.54
C THR A 285 -11.27 5.22 20.99
N LYS A 286 -10.23 6.05 21.21
CA LYS A 286 -9.90 6.58 22.55
C LYS A 286 -11.08 7.30 23.23
N ALA A 287 -12.11 7.68 22.47
CA ALA A 287 -13.37 8.23 22.97
C ALA A 287 -14.24 7.23 23.77
N ASN A 288 -14.05 5.92 23.60
CA ASN A 288 -14.87 4.87 24.22
C ASN A 288 -14.13 4.05 25.31
N ALA A 289 -12.95 4.48 25.74
CA ALA A 289 -12.33 3.92 26.94
C ALA A 289 -13.23 4.24 28.14
N ALA A 290 -13.86 3.22 28.73
CA ALA A 290 -14.60 3.40 29.96
C ALA A 290 -13.63 3.97 31.02
N PRO A 291 -13.95 5.10 31.67
CA PRO A 291 -12.99 5.79 32.54
C PRO A 291 -12.43 4.81 33.57
N THR A 292 -11.13 4.86 33.81
CA THR A 292 -10.48 4.03 34.81
C THR A 292 -11.14 4.24 36.17
N ARG A 293 -10.98 3.28 37.08
CA ARG A 293 -11.51 3.44 38.44
C ARG A 293 -11.01 4.74 39.09
N ALA A 294 -9.74 5.08 38.90
CA ALA A 294 -9.15 6.33 39.39
C ALA A 294 -9.84 7.58 38.80
N GLU A 295 -10.14 7.61 37.50
CA GLU A 295 -10.83 8.75 36.86
C GLU A 295 -12.29 8.86 37.30
N ARG A 296 -12.99 7.73 37.48
CA ARG A 296 -14.36 7.70 38.06
C ARG A 296 -14.37 8.20 39.49
N ASP A 297 -13.47 7.69 40.32
CA ASP A 297 -13.36 8.06 41.74
C ASP A 297 -13.00 9.56 41.85
N ALA A 298 -12.06 10.06 41.03
CA ALA A 298 -11.71 11.49 40.98
C ALA A 298 -12.88 12.37 40.51
N ALA A 299 -13.66 11.94 39.52
CA ALA A 299 -14.84 12.67 39.05
C ALA A 299 -15.95 12.72 40.13
N LEU A 300 -16.21 11.61 40.82
CA LEU A 300 -17.15 11.52 41.94
C LEU A 300 -16.73 12.42 43.11
N ILE A 301 -15.44 12.42 43.47
CA ILE A 301 -14.89 13.30 44.50
C ILE A 301 -15.06 14.78 44.09
N LYS A 302 -14.74 15.12 42.84
CA LYS A 302 -14.88 16.50 42.32
C LYS A 302 -16.35 16.97 42.30
N ASP A 303 -17.29 16.11 41.92
CA ASP A 303 -18.73 16.39 41.96
C ASP A 303 -19.25 16.58 43.40
N ALA A 304 -18.81 15.70 44.32
CA ALA A 304 -19.19 15.78 45.73
C ALA A 304 -18.63 17.03 46.41
N LEU A 305 -17.41 17.46 46.07
CA LEU A 305 -16.82 18.73 46.51
C LEU A 305 -17.58 19.94 45.94
N ALA A 306 -17.81 19.97 44.63
CA ALA A 306 -18.51 21.07 43.96
C ALA A 306 -19.97 21.25 44.47
N LYS A 307 -20.61 20.17 44.91
CA LYS A 307 -21.97 20.18 45.50
C LYS A 307 -21.97 20.30 47.03
N GLY A 308 -20.82 20.55 47.67
CA GLY A 308 -20.69 20.71 49.13
C GLY A 308 -21.07 19.47 49.95
N ARG A 309 -21.12 18.28 49.32
CA ARG A 309 -21.52 17.01 49.96
C ARG A 309 -20.41 16.42 50.83
N ILE A 310 -19.16 16.75 50.52
CA ILE A 310 -17.96 16.44 51.31
C ILE A 310 -17.11 17.69 51.45
N GLY A 311 -16.44 17.84 52.59
CA GLY A 311 -15.46 18.89 52.82
C GLY A 311 -14.03 18.34 52.85
N VAL A 312 -13.06 19.13 52.40
CA VAL A 312 -11.63 18.90 52.66
C VAL A 312 -11.23 19.75 53.85
N SER A 313 -10.77 19.12 54.94
CA SER A 313 -10.12 19.82 56.03
C SER A 313 -8.61 19.65 55.89
N LEU A 314 -7.89 20.77 55.76
CA LEU A 314 -6.43 20.79 55.86
C LEU A 314 -6.06 20.84 57.35
N GLY A 315 -5.92 19.67 57.97
CA GLY A 315 -5.27 19.57 59.27
C GLY A 315 -3.77 19.82 59.12
N GLY A 316 -3.18 20.59 60.05
CA GLY A 316 -1.75 20.87 60.04
C GLY A 316 -0.92 19.58 60.01
N ASP A 317 0.00 19.51 59.04
CA ASP A 317 1.02 18.47 58.84
C ASP A 317 0.56 17.00 58.91
N GLY A 318 -0.69 16.72 58.48
CA GLY A 318 -1.25 15.36 58.38
C GLY A 318 -1.86 15.04 57.00
N PRO A 319 -1.99 13.75 56.62
CA PRO A 319 -2.56 13.36 55.34
C PRO A 319 -4.04 13.73 55.21
N ILE A 320 -4.43 14.15 54.02
CA ILE A 320 -5.78 14.66 53.68
C ILE A 320 -6.86 13.62 54.06
N ARG A 321 -7.87 14.05 54.81
CA ARG A 321 -9.07 13.25 55.13
C ARG A 321 -10.33 13.94 54.64
N ALA A 322 -11.20 13.20 53.96
CA ALA A 322 -12.54 13.66 53.62
C ALA A 322 -13.42 13.68 54.87
N VAL A 323 -14.18 14.76 55.06
CA VAL A 323 -15.09 14.92 56.21
C VAL A 323 -16.52 15.12 55.70
N GLY A 324 -17.49 14.61 56.47
CA GLY A 324 -18.92 14.79 56.17
C GLY A 324 -19.37 16.26 56.22
N PRO A 325 -20.57 16.57 55.69
CA PRO A 325 -21.05 17.94 55.59
C PRO A 325 -21.22 18.58 56.98
N PRO A 326 -20.98 19.91 57.13
CA PRO A 326 -21.07 20.60 58.40
C PRO A 326 -22.51 20.60 58.92
N GLN A 327 -22.72 20.13 60.16
CA GLN A 327 -24.01 20.25 60.84
C GLN A 327 -24.24 21.70 61.26
N VAL A 328 -25.35 22.28 60.80
CA VAL A 328 -25.76 23.64 61.22
C VAL A 328 -26.27 23.57 62.66
N ALA A 329 -25.56 24.21 63.58
CA ALA A 329 -25.99 24.31 64.97
C ALA A 329 -27.26 25.17 65.07
N GLY A 330 -28.30 24.63 65.72
CA GLY A 330 -29.57 25.34 65.90
C GLY A 330 -29.43 26.52 66.86
N ALA A 331 -29.87 27.71 66.42
CA ALA A 331 -29.99 28.90 67.27
C ALA A 331 -31.41 29.00 67.85
N GLN A 332 -31.49 29.37 69.13
CA GLN A 332 -32.69 29.26 69.95
C GLN A 332 -33.75 30.33 69.66
N VAL A 333 -35.02 29.96 69.83
CA VAL A 333 -36.11 30.92 70.05
C VAL A 333 -35.90 31.61 71.41
N ARG A 334 -35.96 32.95 71.42
CA ARG A 334 -36.32 33.75 72.61
C ARG A 334 -37.29 34.86 72.19
N SER A 335 -38.17 35.18 73.14
CA SER A 335 -39.32 36.11 73.09
C SER A 335 -39.07 37.43 72.39
#